data_AF-A0AAV6AAX7-F1
#
_entry.id   AF-A0AAV6AAX7-F1
#
_cell.length_a   1.000
_cell.length_b   1.000
_cell.length_c   1.000
_cell.angle_alpha   90.00
_cell.angle_beta   90.00
_cell.angle_gamma   90.00
#
_symmetry.space_group_name_H-M   'P 1'
#
loop_
_entity.id
_entity.type
_entity.pdbx_description
1 polymer ?
#
loop_
_entity_poly.entity_id
_entity_poly.type
_entity_poly.pdbx_seq_one_letter_code
_entity_poly.pdbx_strand_id
1 'polypeptide(L)' 'LVSKIPMGRVGRPEEVAALVAWLVSDDCSFTTGAVHDLSGGRATY' A
#
# COMPACT_ATOMS: atom_id res chain seq x y z
N LEU A 1 -3.83 -18.93 0.94
CA LEU A 1 -3.34 -17.66 0.36
C LEU A 1 -3.73 -16.47 1.23
N VAL A 2 -5.03 -16.29 1.51
CA VAL A 2 -5.53 -15.24 2.41
C VAL A 2 -5.04 -15.39 3.86
N SER A 3 -4.89 -16.62 4.36
CA SER A 3 -4.40 -16.89 5.73
C SER A 3 -3.00 -16.36 6.06
N LYS A 4 -2.22 -15.98 5.05
CA LYS A 4 -0.89 -15.36 5.22
C LYS A 4 -0.93 -13.83 5.18
N ILE A 5 -2.09 -13.23 4.97
CA ILE A 5 -2.30 -11.79 4.98
C ILE A 5 -2.90 -11.44 6.35
N PRO A 6 -2.19 -10.71 7.23
CA PRO A 6 -2.71 -10.32 8.54
C PRO A 6 -4.06 -9.62 8.50
N MET A 7 -4.31 -8.79 7.48
CA MET A 7 -5.62 -8.14 7.28
C MET A 7 -6.75 -9.12 6.89
N GLY A 8 -6.46 -10.41 6.69
CA GLY A 8 -7.47 -11.44 6.46
C GLY A 8 -8.20 -11.36 5.12
N ARG A 9 -7.71 -10.55 4.16
CA ARG A 9 -8.31 -10.38 2.84
C ARG A 9 -7.30 -10.00 1.77
N VAL A 10 -7.67 -10.18 0.51
CA VAL A 10 -6.93 -9.62 -0.62
C VAL A 10 -7.19 -8.11 -0.69
N GLY A 11 -6.15 -7.33 -1.03
CA GLY A 11 -6.29 -5.92 -1.33
C GLY A 11 -7.15 -5.69 -2.57
N ARG A 12 -7.79 -4.53 -2.65
CA ARG A 12 -8.63 -4.15 -3.78
C ARG A 12 -7.91 -3.13 -4.68
N PRO A 13 -8.18 -3.10 -6.00
CA PRO A 13 -7.57 -2.12 -6.91
C PRO A 13 -7.74 -0.67 -6.46
N GLU A 14 -8.86 -0.33 -5.82
CA GLU A 14 -9.15 1.02 -5.35
C GLU A 14 -8.21 1.46 -4.22
N GLU A 15 -7.69 0.52 -3.43
CA GLU A 15 -6.72 0.81 -2.36
C GLU A 15 -5.34 1.14 -2.94
N VAL A 16 -4.96 0.49 -4.04
CA VAL A 16 -3.76 0.84 -4.80
C VAL A 16 -3.93 2.21 -5.44
N ALA A 17 -5.09 2.46 -6.07
CA ALA A 17 -5.39 3.75 -6.67
C ALA A 17 -5.37 4.89 -5.63
N ALA A 18 -5.90 4.65 -4.43
CA ALA A 18 -5.87 5.62 -3.33
C ALA A 18 -4.44 5.93 -2.87
N LEU A 19 -3.57 4.92 -2.70
CA LEU A 19 -2.16 5.16 -2.39
C LEU A 19 -1.50 5.99 -3.50
N VAL A 20 -1.68 5.61 -4.76
CA VAL A 20 -1.09 6.32 -5.90
C VAL A 20 -1.58 7.77 -5.94
N ALA A 21 -2.88 8.00 -5.73
CA ALA A 21 -3.45 9.35 -5.68
C ALA A 21 -2.78 10.21 -4.60
N TRP A 22 -2.54 9.66 -3.41
CA TRP A 22 -1.78 10.36 -2.37
C TRP A 22 -0.33 10.62 -2.79
N LEU A 23 0.37 9.62 -3.34
CA LEU A 23 1.76 9.74 -3.77
C LEU A 23 1.98 10.84 -4.83
N VAL A 24 1.00 11.07 -5.71
CA VAL A 24 1.09 12.11 -6.75
C VAL A 24 0.50 13.46 -6.32
N SER A 25 0.00 13.57 -5.09
CA SER A 25 -0.60 14.80 -4.56
C SER A 25 0.44 15.68 -3.87
N ASP A 26 0.09 16.95 -3.67
CA ASP A 26 0.91 17.92 -2.93
C ASP A 26 1.09 17.52 -1.45
N ASP A 27 0.20 16.69 -0.90
CA ASP A 27 0.30 16.16 0.46
C ASP A 27 1.51 15.22 0.64
N CYS A 28 2.07 14.69 -0.45
CA CYS A 28 3.25 13.83 -0.44
C CYS A 28 4.54 14.57 -0.87
N SER A 29 4.55 15.91 -0.81
CA SER A 29 5.60 16.78 -1.39
C SER A 29 7.02 16.60 -0.84
N PHE A 30 7.21 15.94 0.29
CA PHE A 30 8.53 15.74 0.91
C PHE A 30 8.95 14.26 1.02
N THR A 31 8.29 13.37 0.28
CA THR A 31 8.64 11.94 0.21
C THR A 31 9.26 11.61 -1.14
N THR A 32 10.39 10.89 -1.15
CA THR A 32 11.00 10.35 -2.37
C THR A 32 11.83 9.11 -2.07
N GLY A 33 11.98 8.20 -3.05
CA GLY A 33 12.79 6.99 -2.92
C GLY A 33 12.28 5.93 -1.94
N ALA A 34 11.07 6.09 -1.41
CA ALA A 34 10.48 5.19 -0.44
C ALA A 34 9.73 4.01 -1.11
N VAL A 35 9.71 2.87 -0.43
CA VAL A 35 8.85 1.73 -0.80
C VAL A 35 7.63 1.73 0.12
N HIS A 36 6.45 1.84 -0.46
CA HIS A 36 5.18 1.79 0.26
C HIS A 36 4.57 0.39 0.13
N ASP A 37 4.57 -0.39 1.22
CA ASP A 37 3.99 -1.74 1.21
C ASP A 37 2.46 -1.71 1.31
N LEU A 38 1.84 -2.40 0.36
CA LEU A 38 0.40 -2.61 0.26
C LEU A 38 0.04 -4.10 0.36
N SER A 39 0.80 -4.85 1.16
CA SER A 39 0.64 -6.31 1.24
C SER A 39 -0.46 -6.77 2.19
N GLY A 40 -1.11 -5.84 2.90
CA GLY A 40 -2.00 -6.15 4.02
C GLY A 40 -1.26 -6.78 5.21
N GLY A 41 0.03 -6.46 5.35
CA GLY A 41 0.93 -6.97 6.40
C GLY A 41 1.61 -8.30 6.07
N ARG A 42 1.50 -8.80 4.83
CA ARG A 42 2.08 -10.10 4.43
C ARG A 42 3.60 -10.02 4.26
N ALA A 43 4.14 -8.89 3.83
CA ALA A 43 5.57 -8.74 3.58
C ALA A 43 6.37 -8.68 4.88
N THR A 44 7.51 -9.37 4.91
CA THR A 44 8.47 -9.37 6.03
C THR A 44 9.84 -9.05 5.47
N TYR A 45 10.22 -7.79 5.48
CA TYR A 45 11.51 -7.28 5.05
C TYR A 45 12.04 -6.30 6.10
#